data_AF-A0A8C3K4L1-F1
#
_entry.id   AF-A0A8C3K4L1-F1
#
_cell.length_a   1.000
_cell.length_b   1.000
_cell.length_c   1.000
_cell.angle_alpha   90.00
_cell.angle_beta   90.00
_cell.angle_gamma   90.00
#
_symmetry.space_group_name_H-M   'P 1'
#
loop_
_entity.id
_entity.type
_entity.pdbx_description
1 polymer ?
#
loop_
_entity_poly.entity_id
_entity_poly.type
_entity_poly.pdbx_seq_one_letter_code
_entity_poly.pdbx_strand_id
1 'polypeptide(L)'
;MATPMHRLIARRQAEANKQHVRCQKCLEFGHWTYECTGKRKYLHRPSRTAQLAKILKEKEKRLLLQQRLLVLPGCEFWRSVHTFPSVLLMWKENGWKPLAESFDLLSAVSAEAVL
;
A
#
# COMPACT_ATOMS: atom_id res chain seq x y z
N MET A 1 -9.43 -47.71 -40.84
CA MET A 1 -8.36 -46.68 -40.93
C MET A 1 -8.99 -45.31 -40.71
N ALA A 2 -8.43 -44.46 -39.86
CA ALA A 2 -9.02 -43.14 -39.59
C ALA A 2 -9.03 -42.27 -40.85
N THR A 3 -10.18 -41.65 -41.16
CA THR A 3 -10.31 -40.79 -42.33
C THR A 3 -9.43 -39.53 -42.20
N PRO A 4 -9.00 -38.91 -43.31
CA PRO A 4 -8.17 -37.71 -43.28
C PRO A 4 -8.76 -36.57 -42.43
N MET A 5 -10.09 -36.44 -42.42
CA MET A 5 -10.81 -35.46 -41.60
C MET A 5 -10.67 -35.70 -40.10
N HIS A 6 -10.76 -36.95 -39.63
CA HIS A 6 -10.57 -37.27 -38.21
C HIS A 6 -9.16 -36.88 -37.71
N ARG A 7 -8.13 -37.02 -38.56
CA ARG A 7 -6.76 -36.59 -38.22
C ARG A 7 -6.66 -35.08 -38.07
N LEU A 8 -7.36 -34.31 -38.89
CA LEU A 8 -7.39 -32.84 -38.80
C LEU A 8 -8.11 -32.36 -37.53
N ILE A 9 -9.23 -32.99 -37.20
CA ILE A 9 -9.99 -32.68 -35.97
C ILE A 9 -9.14 -32.98 -34.74
N ALA A 10 -8.47 -34.15 -34.69
CA ALA A 10 -7.60 -34.51 -33.57
C ALA A 10 -6.42 -33.53 -33.41
N ARG A 11 -5.82 -33.05 -34.51
CA ARG A 11 -4.78 -32.02 -34.46
C ARG A 11 -5.30 -30.69 -33.92
N ARG A 12 -6.45 -30.22 -34.41
CA ARG A 12 -7.09 -28.98 -33.91
C ARG A 12 -7.47 -29.08 -32.44
N GLN A 13 -7.97 -30.24 -32.00
CA GLN A 13 -8.25 -30.50 -30.59
C GLN A 13 -6.96 -30.49 -29.75
N ALA A 14 -5.88 -31.10 -30.22
CA ALA A 14 -4.59 -31.07 -29.52
C ALA A 14 -4.01 -29.65 -29.41
N GLU A 15 -4.12 -28.83 -30.45
CA GLU A 15 -3.70 -27.42 -30.44
C GLU A 15 -4.56 -26.57 -29.51
N ALA A 16 -5.89 -26.73 -29.54
CA ALA A 16 -6.80 -26.06 -28.61
C ALA A 16 -6.53 -26.45 -27.15
N ASN A 17 -6.19 -27.72 -26.88
CA ASN A 17 -5.81 -28.17 -25.55
C ASN A 17 -4.52 -27.49 -25.05
N LYS A 18 -3.55 -27.21 -25.95
CA LYS A 18 -2.34 -26.45 -25.58
C LYS A 18 -2.63 -25.00 -25.23
N GLN A 19 -3.64 -24.38 -25.82
CA GLN A 19 -4.01 -22.98 -25.49
C GLN A 19 -4.56 -22.85 -24.07
N HIS A 20 -5.19 -23.90 -23.53
CA HIS A 20 -5.78 -23.88 -22.20
C HIS A 20 -4.79 -24.27 -21.08
N VAL A 21 -3.71 -25.01 -21.39
CA VAL A 21 -2.77 -25.44 -20.36
C VAL A 21 -1.98 -24.26 -19.80
N ARG A 22 -1.94 -24.18 -18.46
CA ARG A 22 -1.13 -23.20 -17.73
C ARG A 22 0.19 -23.82 -17.29
N CYS A 23 1.31 -23.19 -17.65
CA CYS A 23 2.63 -23.64 -17.26
C CYS A 23 2.93 -23.34 -15.79
N GLN A 24 3.41 -24.33 -15.03
CA GLN A 24 3.76 -24.14 -13.61
C GLN A 24 5.03 -23.29 -13.40
N LYS A 25 5.90 -23.17 -14.41
CA LYS A 25 7.17 -22.42 -14.32
C LYS A 25 7.00 -20.91 -14.53
N CYS A 26 6.33 -20.51 -15.62
CA CYS A 26 6.14 -19.10 -15.98
C CYS A 26 4.72 -18.57 -15.70
N LEU A 27 3.75 -19.44 -15.38
CA LEU A 27 2.33 -19.12 -15.16
C LEU A 27 1.56 -18.63 -16.39
N GLU A 28 2.17 -18.71 -17.57
CA GLU A 28 1.57 -18.38 -18.87
C GLU A 28 0.81 -19.57 -19.48
N PHE A 29 -0.05 -19.28 -20.45
CA PHE A 29 -0.81 -20.27 -21.20
C PHE A 29 -0.12 -20.62 -22.52
N GLY A 30 -0.43 -21.79 -23.08
CA GLY A 30 0.01 -22.14 -24.44
C GLY A 30 1.04 -23.27 -24.55
N HIS A 31 1.62 -23.74 -23.43
CA HIS A 31 2.66 -24.76 -23.46
C HIS A 31 2.70 -25.61 -22.19
N TRP A 32 3.18 -26.85 -22.35
CA TRP A 32 3.40 -27.74 -21.22
C TRP A 32 4.67 -27.37 -20.46
N THR A 33 4.73 -27.70 -19.17
CA THR A 33 5.86 -27.34 -18.30
C THR A 33 7.23 -27.82 -18.83
N TYR A 34 7.28 -28.91 -19.62
CA TYR A 34 8.53 -29.40 -20.21
C TYR A 34 9.04 -28.57 -21.40
N GLU A 35 8.16 -27.94 -22.18
CA GLU A 35 8.52 -27.07 -23.33
C GLU A 35 8.91 -25.65 -22.88
N CYS A 36 8.67 -25.30 -21.62
CA CYS A 36 8.91 -23.96 -21.09
C CYS A 36 10.40 -23.64 -21.02
N THR A 37 10.83 -22.68 -21.86
CA THR A 37 12.18 -22.10 -21.92
C THR A 37 12.39 -20.91 -20.98
N GLY A 38 11.30 -20.38 -20.40
CA GLY A 38 11.35 -19.23 -19.49
C GLY A 38 11.97 -19.55 -18.13
N LYS A 39 12.54 -18.52 -17.48
CA LYS A 39 12.99 -18.60 -16.08
C LYS A 39 11.77 -18.68 -15.15
N ARG A 40 11.91 -19.35 -14.00
CA ARG A 40 10.85 -19.43 -12.99
C ARG A 40 10.50 -18.04 -12.48
N LYS A 41 9.24 -17.62 -12.62
CA LYS A 41 8.76 -16.36 -12.05
C LYS A 41 8.44 -16.57 -10.58
N TYR A 42 9.21 -15.94 -9.70
CA TYR A 42 8.86 -15.94 -8.28
C TYR A 42 7.71 -14.94 -8.03
N LEU A 43 6.52 -15.45 -7.75
CA LEU A 43 5.43 -14.64 -7.22
C LEU A 43 5.63 -14.53 -5.71
N HIS A 44 5.84 -13.31 -5.19
CA HIS A 44 5.95 -13.10 -3.76
C HIS A 44 4.63 -13.46 -3.06
N ARG A 45 4.65 -14.50 -2.23
CA ARG A 45 3.53 -14.89 -1.37
C ARG A 45 3.64 -14.12 -0.04
N PRO A 46 2.68 -13.25 0.30
CA PRO A 46 2.72 -12.56 1.59
C PRO A 46 2.52 -13.58 2.73
N SER A 47 3.27 -13.42 3.81
CA SER A 47 3.06 -14.20 5.04
C SER A 47 1.70 -13.88 5.65
N ARG A 48 1.18 -14.80 6.47
CA ARG A 48 -0.07 -14.58 7.23
C ARG A 48 0.02 -13.33 8.10
N THR A 49 1.20 -13.04 8.67
CA THR A 49 1.45 -11.83 9.46
C THR A 49 1.45 -10.57 8.61
N ALA A 50 2.01 -10.60 7.39
CA ALA A 50 1.97 -9.47 6.46
C ALA A 50 0.54 -9.18 5.98
N GLN A 51 -0.28 -10.22 5.78
CA GLN A 51 -1.70 -10.06 5.48
C GLN A 51 -2.46 -9.45 6.66
N LEU A 52 -2.26 -9.98 7.87
CA LEU A 52 -2.89 -9.46 9.07
C LEU A 52 -2.51 -7.99 9.33
N ALA A 53 -1.23 -7.64 9.18
CA ALA A 53 -0.75 -6.27 9.35
C ALA A 53 -1.41 -5.30 8.35
N LYS A 54 -1.66 -5.72 7.10
CA LYS A 54 -2.40 -4.91 6.12
C LYS A 54 -3.85 -4.67 6.58
N ILE A 55 -4.52 -5.74 7.05
CA ILE A 55 -5.90 -5.66 7.56
C ILE A 55 -5.98 -4.72 8.78
N LEU A 56 -5.05 -4.82 9.72
CA LEU A 56 -5.02 -3.96 10.90
C LEU A 56 -4.81 -2.49 10.53
N LYS A 57 -3.85 -2.19 9.64
CA LYS A 57 -3.62 -0.83 9.13
C LYS A 57 -4.84 -0.25 8.40
N GLU A 58 -5.56 -1.07 7.64
CA GLU A 58 -6.78 -0.64 6.95
C GLU A 58 -7.92 -0.33 7.94
N LYS A 59 -8.07 -1.16 8.98
CA LYS A 59 -9.04 -0.90 10.06
C LYS A 59 -8.72 0.40 10.81
N GLU A 60 -7.47 0.61 11.18
CA GLU A 60 -7.03 1.85 11.83
C GLU A 60 -7.31 3.08 10.96
N LYS A 61 -6.96 3.04 9.66
CA LYS A 61 -7.28 4.12 8.72
C LYS A 61 -8.79 4.38 8.63
N ARG A 62 -9.61 3.34 8.60
CA ARG A 62 -11.07 3.48 8.57
C ARG A 62 -11.61 4.13 9.85
N LEU A 63 -11.08 3.74 11.01
CA LEU A 63 -11.44 4.35 12.29
C LEU A 63 -11.00 5.82 12.36
N LEU A 64 -9.79 6.15 11.91
CA LEU A 64 -9.31 7.53 11.84
C LEU A 64 -10.13 8.39 10.88
N LEU A 65 -10.53 7.83 9.72
CA LEU A 65 -11.44 8.51 8.80
C LEU A 65 -12.83 8.71 9.42
N GLN A 66 -13.39 7.69 10.09
CA GLN A 66 -14.65 7.82 10.80
C GLN A 66 -14.56 8.88 11.90
N GLN A 67 -13.49 8.89 12.69
CA GLN A 67 -13.26 9.88 13.72
C GLN A 67 -13.10 11.29 13.14
N ARG A 68 -12.40 11.43 12.01
CA ARG A 68 -12.29 12.71 11.27
C ARG A 68 -13.63 13.17 10.70
N LEU A 69 -14.47 12.26 10.20
CA LEU A 69 -15.82 12.60 9.70
C LEU A 69 -16.79 12.94 10.83
N LEU A 70 -16.62 12.34 12.01
CA LEU A 70 -17.38 12.67 13.22
C LEU A 70 -16.88 13.97 13.88
N VAL A 71 -15.67 14.42 13.57
CA VAL A 71 -15.14 15.74 13.90
C VAL A 71 -15.12 16.58 12.62
N LEU A 72 -16.29 16.76 12.01
CA LEU A 72 -16.56 18.03 11.35
C LEU A 72 -16.75 19.03 12.50
N PRO A 73 -15.78 19.93 12.79
CA PRO A 73 -16.11 21.06 13.64
C PRO A 73 -17.12 21.88 12.84
N GLY A 74 -18.40 21.69 13.15
CA GLY A 74 -19.43 22.65 12.80
C GLY A 74 -18.93 24.02 13.22
N CYS A 75 -19.11 24.99 12.35
CA CYS A 75 -18.94 26.40 12.62
C CYS A 75 -19.88 26.82 13.77
N GLU A 76 -19.54 26.51 15.03
CA GLU A 76 -20.36 26.84 16.20
C GLU A 76 -19.54 27.47 17.33
N PHE A 77 -18.43 28.16 17.01
CA PHE A 77 -17.64 28.83 18.06
C PHE A 77 -17.37 30.32 17.84
N TRP A 78 -17.77 30.90 16.70
CA TRP A 78 -17.63 32.34 16.48
C TRP A 78 -18.97 32.99 16.15
N ARG A 79 -19.92 33.04 17.10
CA ARG A 79 -21.03 34.02 16.98
C ARG A 79 -21.82 34.42 18.22
N SER A 80 -21.37 34.13 19.44
CA SER A 80 -21.84 34.87 20.62
C SER A 80 -21.07 34.45 21.86
N VAL A 81 -20.01 35.16 22.21
CA VAL A 81 -19.71 35.62 23.58
C VAL A 81 -18.64 36.73 23.45
N HIS A 82 -19.11 37.97 23.53
CA HIS A 82 -18.44 39.16 24.06
C HIS A 82 -17.32 39.86 23.29
N THR A 83 -17.71 40.98 22.69
CA THR A 83 -17.17 42.31 23.04
C THR A 83 -16.74 42.38 24.52
N PHE A 84 -15.44 42.24 24.78
CA PHE A 84 -14.73 43.03 25.78
C PHE A 84 -13.29 43.28 25.28
N PRO A 85 -12.93 44.53 24.99
CA PRO A 85 -11.65 44.89 24.41
C PRO A 85 -10.61 45.09 25.51
N SER A 86 -9.71 44.12 25.76
CA SER A 86 -8.49 44.39 26.56
C SER A 86 -7.42 43.29 26.62
N VAL A 87 -7.37 42.33 25.70
CA VAL A 87 -6.27 41.33 25.68
C VAL A 87 -5.51 41.27 24.35
N LEU A 88 -5.85 42.14 23.38
CA LEU A 88 -5.17 42.22 22.09
C LEU A 88 -3.93 43.14 22.08
N LEU A 89 -3.24 43.29 23.21
CA LEU A 89 -1.94 43.94 23.28
C LEU A 89 -0.92 43.11 24.05
N MET A 90 -1.03 41.77 24.00
CA MET A 90 0.03 40.90 24.51
C MET A 90 0.23 39.66 23.64
N TRP A 91 0.23 39.83 22.32
CA TRP A 91 0.62 38.78 21.37
C TRP A 91 1.26 39.34 20.09
N LYS A 92 1.95 40.48 20.19
CA LYS A 92 2.70 41.08 19.09
C LYS A 92 4.20 41.06 19.37
N GLU A 93 4.77 39.87 19.58
CA GLU A 93 6.24 39.77 19.61
C GLU A 93 6.87 38.43 19.22
N ASN A 94 6.16 37.31 19.07
CA ASN A 94 6.83 36.05 18.69
C ASN A 94 6.14 35.39 17.50
N GLY A 95 6.66 35.72 16.32
CA GLY A 95 6.29 35.10 15.05
C GLY A 95 6.57 33.60 15.07
N TRP A 96 5.58 32.84 14.58
CA TRP A 96 5.74 31.45 14.23
C TRP A 96 6.78 31.31 13.10
N LYS A 97 7.90 30.66 13.37
CA LYS A 97 8.76 30.08 12.32
C LYS A 97 8.50 28.55 12.26
N PRO A 98 8.31 27.97 11.06
CA PRO A 98 8.05 26.56 10.90
C PRO A 98 9.30 25.73 11.21
N LEU A 99 9.17 24.76 12.12
CA LEU A 99 10.24 23.85 12.53
C LEU A 99 10.40 22.73 11.49
N ALA A 100 10.98 23.09 10.35
CA ALA A 100 11.50 22.16 9.36
C ALA A 100 12.92 22.59 9.00
N GLU A 101 13.86 22.41 9.95
CA GLU A 101 15.32 22.35 9.73
C GLU A 101 16.03 22.39 11.09
N SER A 102 16.27 21.21 11.69
CA SER A 102 17.39 20.97 12.61
C SER A 102 17.43 19.49 13.00
N PHE A 103 17.57 18.64 11.97
CA PHE A 103 18.39 17.44 12.11
C PHE A 103 19.83 17.94 12.36
N ASP A 104 20.62 17.23 13.17
CA ASP A 104 22.06 17.46 13.47
C ASP A 104 22.46 18.02 14.85
N LEU A 105 21.76 17.68 15.94
CA LEU A 105 22.36 17.78 17.31
C LEU A 105 22.03 16.61 18.26
N LEU A 106 21.59 15.46 17.73
CA LEU A 106 21.38 14.24 18.54
C LEU A 106 22.30 13.07 18.13
N SER A 107 23.52 13.39 17.69
CA SER A 107 24.66 12.46 17.56
C SER A 107 25.75 12.70 18.61
N ALA A 108 25.52 13.61 19.58
CA ALA A 108 26.47 13.94 20.65
C ALA A 108 26.20 13.19 21.98
N VAL A 109 25.53 12.03 21.94
CA VAL A 109 25.40 11.11 23.10
C VAL A 109 26.53 10.06 23.04
N SER A 110 27.78 10.45 22.84
CA SER A 110 28.89 9.49 22.64
C SER A 110 30.22 9.87 23.28
N ALA A 111 30.29 10.80 24.23
CA ALA A 111 31.62 11.22 24.74
C ALA A 111 31.76 11.59 26.23
N GLU A 112 30.75 11.47 27.10
CA GLU A 112 30.92 11.76 28.54
C GLU A 112 30.32 10.67 29.43
N ALA A 113 30.90 9.47 29.38
CA ALA A 113 30.65 8.43 30.39
C ALA A 113 31.76 7.35 30.44
N VAL A 114 33.03 7.65 30.18
CA VAL A 114 34.18 6.84 30.64
C VAL A 114 35.42 7.74 30.73
N LEU A 115 35.66 8.33 31.91
CA LEU A 115 36.97 8.52 32.55
C LEU A 115 36.75 9.17 33.93
#